data_AF-A0A3D3XIX6-F1
#
_entry.id   AF-A0A3D3XIX6-F1
#
_cell.length_a   1.000
_cell.length_b   1.000
_cell.length_c   1.000
_cell.angle_alpha   90.00
_cell.angle_beta   90.00
_cell.angle_gamma   90.00
#
_symmetry.space_group_name_H-M   'P 1'
#
loop_
_entity.id
_entity.type
_entity.pdbx_description
1 polymer ?
#
loop_
_entity_poly.entity_id
_entity_poly.type
_entity_poly.pdbx_seq_one_letter_code
_entity_poly.pdbx_strand_id
1 'polypeptide(L)'
;LFSKYLQQLGMESLGKSKDLEGNTVEQGIAVYGNKGSTDQHAYIQQLRDGRNDFFATFIEVLKDRKGTSLEVERGVTSGDYLNG
;
A
#
# COMPACT_ATOMS: atom_id res chain seq x y z
N LEU A 1 8.57 1.08 -1.91
CA LEU A 1 8.86 1.59 -0.55
C LEU A 1 7.58 1.92 0.22
N PHE A 2 6.70 2.76 -0.33
CA PHE A 2 5.44 3.16 0.31
C PHE A 2 4.50 1.99 0.68
N SER A 3 4.35 0.99 -0.20
CA SER A 3 3.52 -0.19 0.11
C SER A 3 4.05 -1.03 1.27
N LYS A 4 5.37 -1.22 1.36
CA LYS A 4 6.00 -1.91 2.50
C LYS A 4 5.78 -1.17 3.82
N TYR A 5 5.82 0.17 3.78
CA TYR A 5 5.51 0.99 4.93
C TYR A 5 4.04 0.82 5.36
N LEU A 6 3.08 0.85 4.42
CA LEU A 6 1.67 0.64 4.71
C LEU A 6 1.37 -0.79 5.21
N GLN A 7 2.09 -1.78 4.70
CA GLN A 7 2.02 -3.15 5.21
C GLN A 7 2.38 -3.20 6.69
N GLN A 8 3.52 -2.61 7.06
CA GLN A 8 3.92 -2.56 8.45
C GLN A 8 2.88 -1.79 9.28
N LEU A 9 2.50 -0.58 8.87
CA LEU A 9 1.55 0.25 9.59
C LEU A 9 0.21 -0.47 9.82
N GLY A 10 -0.40 -0.99 8.76
CA GLY A 10 -1.72 -1.62 8.84
C GLY A 10 -1.70 -2.96 9.56
N MET A 11 -0.81 -3.86 9.13
CA MET A 11 -0.79 -5.24 9.63
C MET A 11 -0.27 -5.31 11.07
N GLU A 12 0.74 -4.52 11.45
CA GLU A 12 1.29 -4.52 12.80
C GLU A 12 0.37 -3.81 13.80
N SER A 13 -0.35 -2.77 13.35
CA SER A 13 -1.29 -2.05 14.23
C SER A 13 -2.56 -2.86 14.49
N LEU A 14 -3.16 -3.41 13.43
CA LEU A 14 -4.49 -4.04 13.47
C LEU A 14 -4.46 -5.56 13.65
N GLY A 15 -3.36 -6.23 13.28
CA GLY A 15 -3.18 -7.66 13.44
C GLY A 15 -3.01 -8.04 14.92
N LYS A 16 -4.10 -8.37 15.60
CA LYS A 16 -4.11 -8.64 17.06
C LYS A 16 -4.96 -9.84 17.41
N SER A 17 -4.40 -10.71 18.25
CA SER A 17 -5.13 -11.86 18.80
C SER A 17 -6.13 -11.47 19.87
N LYS A 18 -5.88 -10.35 20.58
CA LYS A 18 -6.72 -9.87 21.67
C LYS A 18 -7.14 -8.42 21.50
N ASP A 19 -8.32 -8.08 22.03
CA ASP A 19 -8.78 -6.71 22.18
C ASP A 19 -8.19 -6.03 23.44
N LEU A 20 -8.62 -4.79 23.71
CA LEU A 20 -8.17 -4.02 24.87
C LEU A 20 -8.68 -4.56 26.22
N GLU A 21 -9.75 -5.36 26.20
CA GLU A 21 -10.32 -6.00 27.39
C GLU A 21 -9.70 -7.40 27.64
N GLY A 22 -8.86 -7.87 26.72
CA GLY A 22 -8.14 -9.14 26.80
C GLY A 22 -8.89 -10.34 26.21
N ASN A 23 -10.04 -10.13 25.57
CA ASN A 23 -10.80 -11.16 24.88
C ASN A 23 -10.09 -11.59 23.60
N THR A 24 -10.22 -12.86 23.21
CA THR A 24 -9.69 -13.36 21.94
C THR A 24 -10.56 -12.90 20.77
N VAL A 25 -9.98 -12.19 19.80
CA VAL A 25 -10.68 -11.60 18.64
C VAL A 25 -10.05 -11.91 17.28
N GLU A 26 -8.76 -12.28 17.25
CA GLU A 26 -8.03 -12.68 16.04
C GLU A 26 -8.26 -11.77 14.82
N GLN A 27 -8.18 -10.46 15.05
CA GLN A 27 -8.45 -9.44 14.04
C GLN A 27 -7.20 -9.14 13.20
N GLY A 28 -7.44 -8.74 11.95
CA GLY A 28 -6.41 -8.26 11.04
C GLY A 28 -6.95 -8.04 9.63
N ILE A 29 -6.28 -7.15 8.90
CA ILE A 29 -6.52 -6.94 7.47
C ILE A 29 -5.18 -7.09 6.77
N ALA A 30 -5.14 -7.90 5.72
CA ALA A 30 -3.96 -8.05 4.90
C ALA A 30 -3.83 -6.85 3.95
N VAL A 31 -2.71 -6.15 4.01
CA VAL A 31 -2.43 -5.00 3.13
C VAL A 31 -1.49 -5.46 2.02
N TYR A 32 -1.91 -5.26 0.78
CA TYR A 32 -1.08 -5.48 -0.39
C TYR A 32 -0.95 -4.16 -1.16
N GLY A 33 0.23 -3.87 -1.68
CA GLY A 33 0.45 -2.68 -2.48
C GLY A 33 1.66 -2.84 -3.37
N ASN A 34 1.53 -2.43 -4.61
CA ASN A 34 2.58 -2.49 -5.61
C ASN A 34 2.58 -1.21 -6.47
N LYS A 35 3.67 -0.95 -7.21
CA LYS A 35 3.77 0.22 -8.09
C LYS A 35 3.08 -0.12 -9.42
N GLY A 36 2.13 0.71 -9.86
CA GLY A 36 1.62 0.66 -11.24
C GLY A 36 2.70 1.17 -12.22
N SER A 37 2.89 0.60 -13.41
CA SER A 37 2.10 -0.43 -14.11
C SER A 37 2.68 -1.86 -14.03
N THR A 38 3.91 -2.04 -13.53
CA THR A 38 4.64 -3.33 -13.61
C THR A 38 3.94 -4.48 -12.88
N ASP A 39 3.27 -4.20 -11.76
CA ASP A 39 2.67 -5.24 -10.91
C ASP A 39 1.16 -5.42 -11.09
N GLN A 40 0.56 -4.73 -12.07
CA GLN A 40 -0.86 -4.88 -12.42
C GLN A 40 -1.22 -6.34 -12.76
N HIS A 41 -0.26 -7.10 -13.28
CA HIS A 41 -0.47 -8.50 -13.66
C HIS A 41 -0.60 -9.48 -12.50
N ALA A 42 -0.19 -9.12 -11.27
CA ALA A 42 -0.14 -10.06 -10.16
C ALA A 42 -1.49 -10.28 -9.46
N TYR A 43 -2.37 -9.26 -9.44
CA TYR A 43 -3.59 -9.32 -8.61
C TYR A 43 -4.86 -8.79 -9.31
N ILE A 44 -4.77 -8.22 -10.52
CA ILE A 44 -5.98 -7.76 -11.25
C ILE A 44 -6.99 -8.90 -11.47
N GLN A 45 -6.52 -10.12 -11.73
CA GLN A 45 -7.44 -11.26 -11.91
C GLN A 45 -8.19 -11.58 -10.61
N GLN A 46 -7.53 -11.52 -9.46
CA GLN A 46 -8.19 -11.71 -8.16
C GLN A 46 -9.16 -10.55 -7.85
N LEU A 47 -8.80 -9.31 -8.19
CA LEU A 47 -9.69 -8.16 -8.00
C LEU A 47 -10.94 -8.24 -8.89
N ARG A 48 -10.82 -8.79 -10.11
CA ARG A 48 -11.93 -8.83 -11.07
C ARG A 48 -12.81 -10.06 -10.90
N ASP A 49 -12.18 -11.23 -10.81
CA ASP A 49 -12.85 -12.52 -10.92
C ASP A 49 -12.74 -13.34 -9.61
N GLY A 50 -12.10 -12.78 -8.58
CA GLY A 50 -11.91 -13.42 -7.28
C GLY A 50 -13.03 -13.14 -6.27
N ARG A 51 -12.75 -13.47 -5.00
CA ARG A 51 -13.68 -13.23 -3.89
C ARG A 51 -13.83 -11.73 -3.64
N ASN A 52 -15.05 -11.32 -3.30
CA ASN A 52 -15.36 -9.94 -2.95
C ASN A 52 -15.08 -9.68 -1.46
N ASP A 53 -13.83 -9.89 -1.03
CA ASP A 53 -13.34 -9.73 0.34
C ASP A 53 -12.19 -8.71 0.43
N PHE A 54 -12.16 -7.76 -0.51
CA PHE A 54 -11.15 -6.72 -0.57
C PHE A 54 -11.77 -5.34 -0.77
N PHE A 55 -10.98 -4.31 -0.47
CA PHE A 55 -11.20 -2.95 -0.93
C PHE A 55 -9.89 -2.41 -1.52
N ALA A 56 -9.98 -1.46 -2.44
CA ALA A 56 -8.82 -0.88 -3.11
C ALA A 56 -8.78 0.63 -2.90
N THR A 57 -7.58 1.13 -2.59
CA THR A 57 -7.30 2.57 -2.52
C THR A 57 -6.28 2.92 -3.59
N PHE A 58 -6.69 3.75 -4.55
CA PHE A 58 -5.82 4.26 -5.60
C PHE A 58 -5.21 5.58 -5.16
N ILE A 59 -3.90 5.70 -5.34
CA ILE A 59 -3.14 6.92 -5.01
C ILE A 59 -2.41 7.33 -6.28
N GLU A 60 -2.80 8.48 -6.82
CA GLU A 60 -2.24 9.06 -8.03
C GLU A 60 -1.63 10.42 -7.70
N VAL A 61 -0.44 10.68 -8.24
CA VAL A 61 0.21 11.99 -8.13
C VAL A 61 -0.10 12.80 -9.37
N LEU A 62 -1.03 13.74 -9.25
CA LEU A 62 -1.48 14.58 -10.39
C LEU A 62 -0.46 15.62 -10.83
N LYS A 63 0.38 16.09 -9.91
CA LYS A 63 1.41 17.10 -10.17
C LYS A 63 2.61 16.80 -9.29
N ASP A 64 3.79 16.78 -9.89
CA ASP A 64 5.01 16.75 -9.12
C ASP A 64 5.21 18.08 -8.36
N ARG A 65 5.96 18.02 -7.26
CA ARG A 65 6.30 19.17 -6.46
C ARG A 65 7.07 20.18 -7.32
N LYS A 66 6.73 21.47 -7.18
CA LYS A 66 7.56 22.57 -7.70
C LYS A 66 8.64 22.93 -6.67
N GLY A 67 9.90 22.94 -7.09
CA GLY A 67 11.06 23.31 -6.26
C GLY A 67 11.93 22.11 -5.89
N THR A 68 12.77 22.26 -4.87
CA THR A 68 13.70 21.22 -4.45
C THR A 68 12.96 19.98 -3.94
N SER A 69 13.23 18.85 -4.57
CA SER A 69 12.72 17.54 -4.17
C SER A 69 13.79 16.75 -3.42
N LEU A 70 13.35 15.96 -2.45
CA LEU A 70 14.24 15.04 -1.75
C LEU A 70 14.58 13.87 -2.69
N GLU A 71 15.86 13.56 -2.81
CA GLU A 71 16.30 12.34 -3.48
C GLU A 71 15.99 11.14 -2.59
N VAL A 72 15.31 10.15 -3.15
CA VAL A 72 14.99 8.87 -2.48
C VAL A 72 16.07 7.84 -2.80
N GLU A 73 16.60 7.91 -4.02
CA GLU A 73 17.81 7.26 -4.49
C GLU A 73 18.62 8.28 -5.29
N ARG A 74 19.89 7.98 -5.56
CA ARG A 74 20.80 8.92 -6.24
C ARG A 74 20.23 9.36 -7.59
N GLY A 75 19.84 10.62 -7.70
CA GLY A 75 19.24 11.19 -8.92
C GLY A 75 17.77 10.79 -9.19
N VAL A 76 17.08 10.19 -8.22
CA VAL A 76 15.66 9.80 -8.34
C VAL A 76 14.84 10.44 -7.22
N THR A 77 13.82 11.22 -7.59
CA THR A 77 12.91 11.88 -6.66
C THR A 77 11.67 11.04 -6.38
N SER A 78 10.89 11.40 -5.36
CA SER A 78 9.60 10.76 -5.10
C SER A 78 8.60 10.97 -6.26
N GLY A 79 8.72 12.10 -6.98
CA GLY A 79 7.96 12.37 -8.20
C GLY A 79 8.23 11.32 -9.27
N ASP A 80 9.50 10.99 -9.53
CA ASP A 80 9.89 9.97 -10.52
C ASP A 80 9.39 8.56 -10.15
N TYR A 81 9.19 8.28 -8.86
CA TYR A 81 8.59 7.01 -8.42
C TYR A 81 7.08 6.94 -8.64
N LEU A 82 6.38 8.07 -8.56
CA LEU A 82 4.92 8.14 -8.47
C LEU A 82 4.25 8.70 -9.72
N ASN A 83 5.02 9.31 -10.61
CA ASN A 83 4.57 9.90 -11.86
C ASN A 83 5.07 9.00 -13.01
N GLY A 84 4.16 8.20 -13.58
CA GLY A 84 4.43 7.21 -14.62
C GLY A 84 3.15 6.55 -15.09
#